data_AF-A0A357JHT6-F1
#
_entry.id   AF-A0A357JHT6-F1
#
_cell.length_a   1.000
_cell.length_b   1.000
_cell.length_c   1.000
_cell.angle_alpha   90.00
_cell.angle_beta   90.00
_cell.angle_gamma   90.00
#
_symmetry.space_group_name_H-M   'P 1'
#
loop_
_entity.id
_entity.type
_entity.pdbx_description
1 polymer ?
#
loop_
_entity_poly.entity_id
_entity_poly.type
_entity_poly.pdbx_seq_one_letter_code
_entity_poly.pdbx_strand_id
1 'polypeptide(L)'
;LVSKKEEVKEVEKEESTEPKKITTKYQKLTGPKQVGEKIDLKQFEKPKKKPVERKTVSDANKKKRKRISNSSGRPPFGGQKRGTFKPGGNAGKGRGRKSVVKAEPSAEDVQKQIRETLEKLQGKSKKGKGARYRREKRDLHRQQTDIDIEIEHAESKILKVTEFVTASELATMMDVSVTEIISACMSLGMMVTMNQRLDAETLTIVAEEFGFSIEFVSAEVEEAIEEIEDSPEDLKPRAPIVTVMGHVDHGKTSLLDYIRKANVIGGESGGITQHIGAYGVTLPDGHKIAFLDTPGHEAFTAMRARGAQVTDIVIIVIAADDSIMPQTKEAISHAQAAGVPIVFAINKIDKPDANPEKVKEELAQMNLLVEDWGGKIQSHDISAKTGLGVDELLEKVMLEAELLELKANPDKNAIGTVVEALLDKGKGYVSTIIVEAGTLKIGDYILAGKHSGKVKAMHDERGNKVMEAIPSTPVSILGLDGAPQAGDKFRVFDDEREAKQIAVKRDGLQREQSVRTQR
;
A
#
# COMPACT_ATOMS: atom_id res chain seq x y z
N LEU A 1 18.85 31.50 83.98
CA LEU A 1 18.08 30.25 83.81
C LEU A 1 17.59 30.23 82.35
N VAL A 2 18.49 29.82 81.43
CA VAL A 2 18.45 28.56 80.64
C VAL A 2 17.40 28.63 79.52
N SER A 3 17.78 28.89 78.24
CA SER A 3 18.27 27.94 77.18
C SER A 3 17.16 27.00 76.66
N LYS A 4 16.92 26.70 75.37
CA LYS A 4 17.73 26.50 74.14
C LYS A 4 16.85 26.85 72.91
N LYS A 5 17.32 27.45 71.80
CA LYS A 5 18.37 27.13 70.80
C LYS A 5 17.88 26.21 69.67
N GLU A 6 17.61 26.80 68.50
CA GLU A 6 17.79 26.16 67.19
C GLU A 6 18.35 27.22 66.21
N GLU A 7 19.46 26.87 65.56
CA GLU A 7 20.36 27.73 64.80
C GLU A 7 19.96 27.80 63.32
N VAL A 8 19.99 29.02 62.79
CA VAL A 8 19.92 29.39 61.39
C VAL A 8 21.35 29.66 60.88
N LYS A 9 21.69 29.15 59.70
CA LYS A 9 22.81 29.58 58.84
C LYS A 9 22.57 29.04 57.43
N GLU A 10 23.01 29.63 56.33
CA GLU A 10 23.19 31.00 55.84
C GLU A 10 23.44 30.85 54.33
N VAL A 11 23.18 31.90 53.56
CA VAL A 11 23.11 31.96 52.09
C VAL A 11 24.47 32.21 51.44
N GLU A 12 24.73 31.69 50.23
CA GLU A 12 25.57 32.32 49.17
C GLU A 12 25.39 31.58 47.83
N LYS A 13 24.66 32.15 46.85
CA LYS A 13 25.13 32.87 45.64
C LYS A 13 26.09 32.08 44.72
N GLU A 14 25.57 31.55 43.61
CA GLU A 14 26.35 31.06 42.48
C GLU A 14 26.66 32.19 41.48
N GLU A 15 27.96 32.41 41.25
CA GLU A 15 28.54 33.18 40.15
C GLU A 15 28.83 32.28 38.94
N SER A 16 28.72 32.89 37.78
CA SER A 16 28.99 32.38 36.43
C SER A 16 30.39 31.82 36.21
N THR A 17 30.50 30.64 35.55
CA THR A 17 31.72 30.24 34.81
C THR A 17 31.39 29.52 33.49
N GLU A 18 32.18 29.84 32.46
CA GLU A 18 32.07 29.51 31.02
C GLU A 18 32.12 28.00 30.65
N PRO A 19 31.69 27.60 29.43
CA PRO A 19 31.59 26.19 29.04
C PRO A 19 32.96 25.55 28.74
N LYS A 20 33.32 24.52 29.52
CA LYS A 20 34.48 23.64 29.25
C LYS A 20 34.16 22.67 28.11
N LYS A 21 34.89 22.79 27.00
CA LYS A 21 34.94 21.78 25.92
C LYS A 21 35.47 20.44 26.46
N ILE A 22 34.60 19.43 26.51
CA ILE A 22 34.99 18.04 26.79
C ILE A 22 35.42 17.40 25.46
N THR A 23 36.70 17.05 25.35
CA THR A 23 37.25 16.30 24.21
C THR A 23 37.22 14.81 24.52
N THR A 24 36.50 14.04 23.70
CA THR A 24 36.39 12.57 23.81
C THR A 24 37.69 11.90 23.37
N LYS A 25 38.36 11.19 24.28
CA LYS A 25 39.47 10.29 23.95
C LYS A 25 38.92 8.91 23.58
N TYR A 26 39.03 8.52 22.32
CA TYR A 26 38.73 7.14 21.90
C TYR A 26 39.87 6.20 22.27
N GLN A 27 39.61 5.21 23.14
CA GLN A 27 40.45 4.02 23.27
C GLN A 27 39.91 2.91 22.37
N LYS A 28 40.70 2.44 21.41
CA LYS A 28 40.41 1.20 20.66
C LYS A 28 40.80 0.01 21.54
N LEU A 29 39.80 -0.71 22.04
CA LEU A 29 40.00 -1.99 22.73
C LEU A 29 40.44 -3.05 21.72
N THR A 30 41.56 -3.69 22.01
CA THR A 30 42.17 -4.78 21.24
C THR A 30 41.57 -6.10 21.72
N GLY A 31 41.12 -6.95 20.78
CA GLY A 31 40.49 -8.25 21.09
C GLY A 31 41.44 -9.26 21.77
N PRO A 32 40.88 -10.33 22.37
CA PRO A 32 41.61 -11.25 23.23
C PRO A 32 42.59 -12.14 22.44
N LYS A 33 43.80 -12.30 22.98
CA LYS A 33 44.81 -13.24 22.47
C LYS A 33 44.55 -14.63 23.06
N GLN A 34 44.20 -15.60 22.22
CA GLN A 34 44.23 -17.01 22.59
C GLN A 34 45.04 -17.79 21.55
N VAL A 35 46.21 -18.25 22.01
CA VAL A 35 46.89 -19.53 21.73
C VAL A 35 47.07 -19.95 20.26
N GLY A 36 48.26 -19.64 19.73
CA GLY A 36 49.14 -20.59 19.05
C GLY A 36 48.56 -21.53 17.98
N GLU A 37 48.23 -21.00 16.81
CA GLU A 37 48.43 -21.66 15.51
C GLU A 37 48.52 -20.56 14.44
N LYS A 38 49.63 -20.52 13.67
CA LYS A 38 49.78 -19.58 12.56
C LYS A 38 48.89 -20.03 11.41
N ILE A 39 47.67 -19.50 11.35
CA ILE A 39 46.79 -19.66 10.19
C ILE A 39 47.25 -18.64 9.13
N ASP A 40 47.75 -19.16 8.00
CA ASP A 40 48.27 -18.37 6.89
C ASP A 40 47.10 -17.75 6.10
N LEU A 41 46.84 -16.46 6.33
CA LEU A 41 45.72 -15.71 5.75
C LEU A 41 45.79 -15.50 4.22
N LYS A 42 46.79 -16.05 3.53
CA LYS A 42 46.92 -16.01 2.07
C LYS A 42 45.99 -16.99 1.33
N GLN A 43 45.38 -17.94 2.02
CA GLN A 43 44.50 -18.94 1.39
C GLN A 43 43.02 -18.50 1.28
N PHE A 44 42.63 -17.36 1.86
CA PHE A 44 41.25 -16.85 1.81
C PHE A 44 41.11 -15.54 0.99
N GLU A 45 42.15 -15.08 0.29
CA GLU A 45 42.01 -14.01 -0.70
C GLU A 45 41.35 -14.55 -1.99
N LYS A 46 40.07 -14.21 -2.18
CA LYS A 46 39.38 -14.41 -3.47
C LYS A 46 40.15 -13.68 -4.59
N PRO A 47 40.33 -14.29 -5.77
CA PRO A 47 41.07 -13.66 -6.87
C PRO A 47 40.36 -12.38 -7.33
N LYS A 48 41.04 -11.24 -7.16
CA LYS A 48 40.65 -9.97 -7.78
C LYS A 48 40.63 -10.15 -9.30
N LYS A 49 39.45 -9.99 -9.91
CA LYS A 49 39.29 -9.95 -11.38
C LYS A 49 40.26 -8.92 -11.95
N LYS A 50 41.11 -9.36 -12.88
CA LYS A 50 42.01 -8.50 -13.65
C LYS A 50 41.19 -7.45 -14.42
N PRO A 51 41.56 -6.16 -14.36
CA PRO A 51 41.05 -5.17 -15.29
C PRO A 51 41.62 -5.49 -16.68
N VAL A 52 40.75 -5.55 -17.69
CA VAL A 52 41.16 -5.70 -19.08
C VAL A 52 41.75 -4.36 -19.52
N GLU A 53 43.07 -4.33 -19.66
CA GLU A 53 43.82 -3.24 -20.30
C GLU A 53 43.36 -3.07 -21.76
N ARG A 54 42.76 -1.93 -22.08
CA ARG A 54 42.85 -1.36 -23.43
C ARG A 54 44.23 -0.77 -23.58
N LYS A 55 45.10 -1.46 -24.34
CA LYS A 55 46.39 -0.92 -24.75
C LYS A 55 46.19 0.28 -25.68
N THR A 56 46.69 1.43 -25.27
CA THR A 56 46.97 2.59 -26.12
C THR A 56 48.43 2.98 -25.91
N VAL A 57 49.29 2.78 -26.90
CA VAL A 57 50.60 3.45 -27.00
C VAL A 57 50.92 3.77 -28.47
N SER A 58 50.83 5.08 -28.75
CA SER A 58 51.59 5.96 -29.65
C SER A 58 52.00 5.57 -31.08
N ASP A 59 51.46 6.36 -32.01
CA ASP A 59 52.11 7.14 -33.08
C ASP A 59 53.59 6.90 -33.43
N ALA A 60 53.81 6.58 -34.72
CA ALA A 60 54.93 7.07 -35.50
C ALA A 60 54.60 7.16 -37.01
N ASN A 61 54.32 8.39 -37.47
CA ASN A 61 54.75 9.01 -38.73
C ASN A 61 54.45 8.35 -40.11
N LYS A 62 53.47 8.91 -40.86
CA LYS A 62 53.73 9.88 -41.96
C LYS A 62 52.47 10.24 -42.78
N LYS A 63 52.07 11.51 -42.63
CA LYS A 63 51.71 12.53 -43.65
C LYS A 63 50.66 12.25 -44.75
N LYS A 64 49.56 13.01 -44.61
CA LYS A 64 48.94 14.00 -45.53
C LYS A 64 48.55 13.58 -46.97
N ARG A 65 47.25 13.75 -47.30
CA ARG A 65 46.66 14.82 -48.17
C ARG A 65 45.13 14.63 -48.26
N LYS A 66 44.31 15.63 -47.87
CA LYS A 66 43.66 16.68 -48.70
C LYS A 66 42.81 16.18 -49.89
N ARG A 67 41.48 16.24 -49.66
CA ARG A 67 40.38 16.80 -50.48
C ARG A 67 40.66 17.10 -51.96
N ILE A 68 39.80 16.62 -52.88
CA ILE A 68 39.18 17.36 -54.02
C ILE A 68 38.22 16.44 -54.83
N SER A 69 37.36 17.12 -55.57
CA SER A 69 36.16 16.81 -56.37
C SER A 69 36.27 15.94 -57.63
N ASN A 70 35.08 15.56 -58.12
CA ASN A 70 34.64 15.24 -59.51
C ASN A 70 35.64 15.40 -60.66
N SER A 71 35.72 14.38 -61.55
CA SER A 71 35.40 14.48 -62.99
C SER A 71 35.73 13.19 -63.78
N SER A 72 34.83 12.86 -64.73
CA SER A 72 35.02 12.24 -66.06
C SER A 72 35.87 10.97 -66.30
N GLY A 73 35.27 9.98 -67.00
CA GLY A 73 35.97 9.09 -67.95
C GLY A 73 35.56 7.61 -67.96
N ARG A 74 34.87 7.15 -69.03
CA ARG A 74 34.48 5.76 -69.43
C ARG A 74 35.63 5.02 -70.15
N PRO A 75 35.54 3.74 -70.65
CA PRO A 75 34.67 2.54 -70.44
C PRO A 75 35.54 1.21 -70.33
N PRO A 76 35.13 -0.08 -70.62
CA PRO A 76 33.83 -0.70 -71.03
C PRO A 76 33.40 -2.07 -70.38
N PHE A 77 32.12 -2.44 -70.67
CA PHE A 77 31.46 -3.79 -70.81
C PHE A 77 31.38 -4.78 -69.62
N GLY A 78 30.25 -5.46 -69.29
CA GLY A 78 28.89 -5.58 -69.84
C GLY A 78 27.92 -6.08 -68.73
N GLY A 79 26.62 -5.74 -68.73
CA GLY A 79 25.56 -6.54 -69.34
C GLY A 79 24.32 -6.64 -68.44
N GLN A 80 23.23 -5.91 -68.77
CA GLN A 80 21.78 -6.21 -68.56
C GLN A 80 21.29 -6.59 -67.12
N LYS A 81 20.29 -5.96 -66.47
CA LYS A 81 18.92 -5.58 -66.88
C LYS A 81 18.22 -4.75 -65.77
N ARG A 82 17.39 -3.76 -66.21
CA ARG A 82 16.13 -3.16 -65.67
C ARG A 82 15.76 -3.40 -64.18
N GLY A 83 15.33 -2.42 -63.38
CA GLY A 83 14.99 -1.02 -63.67
C GLY A 83 14.52 -0.22 -62.44
N THR A 84 14.69 1.11 -62.54
CA THR A 84 13.89 2.23 -61.98
C THR A 84 13.57 2.28 -60.47
N PHE A 85 14.37 2.96 -59.64
CA PHE A 85 14.31 4.39 -59.23
C PHE A 85 12.96 4.80 -58.57
N LYS A 86 12.84 4.97 -57.23
CA LYS A 86 13.15 6.15 -56.35
C LYS A 86 12.36 7.45 -56.73
N PRO A 87 12.21 8.49 -55.87
CA PRO A 87 12.56 8.65 -54.44
C PRO A 87 11.63 9.60 -53.59
N GLY A 88 11.90 9.66 -52.28
CA GLY A 88 11.72 10.86 -51.43
C GLY A 88 10.43 10.85 -50.59
N GLY A 89 10.39 11.30 -49.34
CA GLY A 89 11.30 12.12 -48.55
C GLY A 89 10.86 12.15 -47.09
N ASN A 90 11.53 13.02 -46.34
CA ASN A 90 11.85 12.94 -44.92
C ASN A 90 10.83 13.62 -43.97
N ALA A 91 10.75 13.09 -42.74
CA ALA A 91 10.53 13.76 -41.45
C ALA A 91 9.17 14.40 -41.06
N GLY A 92 8.68 14.04 -39.85
CA GLY A 92 8.14 15.03 -38.91
C GLY A 92 6.88 14.67 -38.10
N LYS A 93 7.08 14.18 -36.86
CA LYS A 93 6.24 14.32 -35.63
C LYS A 93 4.72 14.52 -35.80
N GLY A 94 3.94 13.44 -35.59
CA GLY A 94 2.50 13.49 -35.31
C GLY A 94 2.20 13.53 -33.81
N ARG A 95 1.59 14.63 -33.35
CA ARG A 95 1.00 14.78 -32.02
C ARG A 95 -0.49 14.42 -32.16
N GLY A 96 -0.92 13.34 -31.52
CA GLY A 96 -2.25 12.75 -31.68
C GLY A 96 -3.37 13.70 -31.24
N ARG A 97 -4.33 13.94 -32.12
CA ARG A 97 -5.58 14.67 -31.86
C ARG A 97 -6.66 13.63 -31.59
N LYS A 98 -7.29 13.66 -30.40
CA LYS A 98 -8.44 12.81 -30.05
C LYS A 98 -9.53 12.97 -31.11
N SER A 99 -10.05 11.85 -31.62
CA SER A 99 -11.17 11.80 -32.54
C SER A 99 -12.47 12.07 -31.78
N VAL A 100 -13.06 13.25 -31.98
CA VAL A 100 -14.44 13.50 -31.58
C VAL A 100 -15.35 12.80 -32.59
N VAL A 101 -16.15 11.86 -32.10
CA VAL A 101 -17.21 11.20 -32.88
C VAL A 101 -18.20 12.29 -33.29
N LYS A 102 -18.34 12.53 -34.59
CA LYS A 102 -19.36 13.45 -35.11
C LYS A 102 -20.74 12.82 -34.91
N ALA A 103 -21.60 13.48 -34.15
CA ALA A 103 -23.02 13.22 -34.20
C ALA A 103 -23.51 13.48 -35.64
N GLU A 104 -24.27 12.53 -36.19
CA GLU A 104 -24.83 12.66 -37.53
C GLU A 104 -25.84 13.82 -37.54
N PRO A 105 -25.72 14.78 -38.47
CA PRO A 105 -26.61 15.93 -38.51
C PRO A 105 -28.04 15.51 -38.87
N SER A 106 -29.02 16.10 -38.19
CA SER A 106 -30.45 15.90 -38.40
C SER A 106 -30.85 16.21 -39.86
N ALA A 107 -31.84 15.46 -40.38
CA ALA A 107 -32.33 15.60 -41.75
C ALA A 107 -32.81 17.03 -42.09
N GLU A 108 -33.22 17.81 -41.09
CA GLU A 108 -33.62 19.21 -41.25
C GLU A 108 -32.44 20.15 -41.56
N ASP A 109 -31.26 19.88 -40.99
CA ASP A 109 -30.04 20.66 -41.22
C ASP A 109 -29.46 20.40 -42.61
N VAL A 110 -29.61 19.17 -43.11
CA VAL A 110 -29.24 18.79 -44.48
C VAL A 110 -30.15 19.51 -45.48
N GLN A 111 -31.46 19.60 -45.23
CA GLN A 111 -32.39 20.34 -46.09
C GLN A 111 -32.12 21.84 -46.11
N LYS A 112 -31.80 22.46 -44.95
CA LYS A 112 -31.37 23.86 -44.89
C LYS A 112 -30.08 24.09 -45.66
N GLN A 113 -29.08 23.21 -45.51
CA GLN A 113 -27.82 23.30 -46.27
C GLN A 113 -28.04 23.17 -47.78
N ILE A 114 -28.90 22.24 -48.22
CA ILE A 114 -29.22 22.05 -49.64
C ILE A 114 -29.90 23.32 -50.20
N ARG A 115 -30.88 23.88 -49.48
CA ARG A 115 -31.58 25.12 -49.88
C ARG A 115 -30.63 26.30 -49.96
N GLU A 116 -29.73 26.43 -48.98
CA GLU A 116 -28.70 27.48 -48.95
C GLU A 116 -27.65 27.31 -50.07
N THR A 117 -27.30 26.08 -50.44
CA THR A 117 -26.43 25.81 -51.61
C THR A 117 -27.10 26.07 -52.94
N LEU A 118 -28.41 25.82 -53.06
CA LEU A 118 -29.19 26.11 -54.27
C LEU A 118 -29.34 27.62 -54.49
N GLU A 119 -29.53 28.38 -53.41
CA GLU A 119 -29.59 29.85 -53.44
C GLU A 119 -28.21 30.49 -53.75
N LYS A 120 -27.11 29.81 -53.39
CA LYS A 120 -25.73 30.21 -53.76
C LYS A 120 -25.41 30.03 -55.24
N LEU A 121 -26.07 29.10 -55.94
CA LEU A 121 -25.81 28.79 -57.35
C LEU A 121 -26.61 29.66 -58.34
N GLN A 122 -27.77 30.19 -57.95
CA GLN A 122 -28.66 30.95 -58.86
C GLN A 122 -28.50 32.49 -58.80
N GLY A 123 -27.74 33.05 -57.86
CA GLY A 123 -27.59 34.51 -57.69
C GLY A 123 -26.49 35.17 -58.53
N LYS A 124 -26.86 35.87 -59.61
CA LYS A 124 -25.98 36.75 -60.42
C LYS A 124 -25.21 37.78 -59.57
N SER A 125 -23.99 38.08 -60.02
CA SER A 125 -22.92 38.86 -59.40
C SER A 125 -23.31 40.09 -58.56
N LYS A 126 -22.80 40.17 -57.32
CA LYS A 126 -22.35 41.44 -56.71
C LYS A 126 -20.98 41.21 -56.06
N LYS A 127 -19.95 41.92 -56.54
CA LYS A 127 -18.61 42.01 -55.94
C LYS A 127 -18.74 42.29 -54.43
N GLY A 128 -18.20 41.42 -53.59
CA GLY A 128 -18.14 41.61 -52.13
C GLY A 128 -18.36 40.36 -51.26
N LYS A 129 -19.02 39.31 -51.77
CA LYS A 129 -19.39 38.13 -50.95
C LYS A 129 -18.21 37.28 -50.44
N GLY A 130 -17.10 37.16 -51.19
CA GLY A 130 -15.93 36.39 -50.76
C GLY A 130 -15.11 37.05 -49.63
N ALA A 131 -15.21 38.38 -49.47
CA ALA A 131 -14.64 39.09 -48.33
C ALA A 131 -15.51 38.90 -47.08
N ARG A 132 -16.83 38.90 -47.25
CA ARG A 132 -17.81 38.63 -46.18
C ARG A 132 -17.71 37.20 -45.65
N TYR A 133 -17.61 36.19 -46.52
CA TYR A 133 -17.44 34.79 -46.11
C TYR A 133 -16.11 34.52 -45.36
N ARG A 134 -15.01 35.19 -45.75
CA ARG A 134 -13.73 35.12 -45.00
C ARG A 134 -13.76 35.89 -43.68
N ARG A 135 -14.72 36.80 -43.49
CA ARG A 135 -14.97 37.51 -42.24
C ARG A 135 -15.85 36.65 -41.32
N GLU A 136 -16.98 36.15 -41.83
CA GLU A 136 -17.85 35.19 -41.13
C GLU A 136 -17.11 33.92 -40.67
N LYS A 137 -16.22 33.35 -41.49
CA LYS A 137 -15.42 32.18 -41.08
C LYS A 137 -14.40 32.51 -39.97
N ARG A 138 -13.90 33.75 -39.91
CA ARG A 138 -13.02 34.22 -38.82
C ARG A 138 -13.83 34.52 -37.56
N ASP A 139 -15.00 35.12 -37.72
CA ASP A 139 -15.90 35.44 -36.60
C ASP A 139 -16.44 34.15 -35.96
N LEU A 140 -16.80 33.13 -36.75
CA LEU A 140 -17.19 31.80 -36.26
C LEU A 140 -16.06 31.07 -35.53
N HIS A 141 -14.82 31.16 -36.04
CA HIS A 141 -13.67 30.55 -35.36
C HIS A 141 -13.35 31.29 -34.06
N ARG A 142 -13.54 32.62 -34.03
CA ARG A 142 -13.38 33.41 -32.81
C ARG A 142 -14.45 33.06 -31.77
N GLN A 143 -15.70 32.94 -32.20
CA GLN A 143 -16.79 32.49 -31.35
C GLN A 143 -16.56 31.07 -30.82
N GLN A 144 -16.07 30.13 -31.64
CA GLN A 144 -15.71 28.80 -31.16
C GLN A 144 -14.57 28.85 -30.14
N THR A 145 -13.52 29.64 -30.38
CA THR A 145 -12.44 29.77 -29.38
C THR A 145 -12.91 30.45 -28.11
N ASP A 146 -13.80 31.44 -28.20
CA ASP A 146 -14.35 32.14 -27.04
C ASP A 146 -15.27 31.19 -26.23
N ILE A 147 -16.08 30.35 -26.90
CA ILE A 147 -16.90 29.30 -26.27
C ILE A 147 -16.01 28.22 -25.65
N ASP A 148 -14.97 27.77 -26.33
CA ASP A 148 -14.03 26.77 -25.79
C ASP A 148 -13.31 27.32 -24.54
N ILE A 149 -12.92 28.60 -24.54
CA ILE A 149 -12.32 29.28 -23.39
C ILE A 149 -13.34 29.44 -22.24
N GLU A 150 -14.60 29.78 -22.54
CA GLU A 150 -15.66 29.84 -21.53
C GLU A 150 -15.96 28.47 -20.91
N ILE A 151 -15.92 27.40 -21.70
CA ILE A 151 -16.05 26.02 -21.21
C ILE A 151 -14.85 25.65 -20.33
N GLU A 152 -13.61 25.96 -20.74
CA GLU A 152 -12.42 25.74 -19.92
C GLU A 152 -12.48 26.52 -18.59
N HIS A 153 -12.99 27.75 -18.61
CA HIS A 153 -13.20 28.54 -17.38
C HIS A 153 -14.32 27.97 -16.50
N ALA A 154 -15.39 27.43 -17.07
CA ALA A 154 -16.45 26.76 -16.33
C ALA A 154 -15.96 25.45 -15.70
N GLU A 155 -15.16 24.66 -16.42
CA GLU A 155 -14.53 23.44 -15.90
C GLU A 155 -13.52 23.73 -14.79
N SER A 156 -12.79 24.85 -14.87
CA SER A 156 -11.86 25.27 -13.80
C SER A 156 -12.52 25.65 -12.48
N LYS A 157 -13.85 25.90 -12.47
CA LYS A 157 -14.61 26.19 -11.24
C LYS A 157 -15.07 24.95 -10.50
N ILE A 158 -14.92 23.76 -11.08
CA ILE A 158 -15.29 22.50 -10.44
C ILE A 158 -14.05 21.87 -9.82
N LEU A 159 -13.95 21.89 -8.49
CA LEU A 159 -12.87 21.27 -7.75
C LEU A 159 -13.22 19.84 -7.41
N LYS A 160 -12.39 18.89 -7.85
CA LYS A 160 -12.51 17.48 -7.49
C LYS A 160 -11.69 17.23 -6.22
N VAL A 161 -12.40 16.98 -5.12
CA VAL A 161 -11.82 16.91 -3.76
C VAL A 161 -12.25 15.58 -3.12
N THR A 162 -11.42 15.04 -2.22
CA THR A 162 -11.80 13.88 -1.39
C THR A 162 -12.43 14.32 -0.08
N GLU A 163 -13.18 13.43 0.59
CA GLU A 163 -13.91 13.74 1.82
C GLU A 163 -13.04 14.26 2.98
N PHE A 164 -11.76 13.87 3.02
CA PHE A 164 -10.82 14.30 4.06
C PHE A 164 -9.68 15.12 3.48
N VAL A 165 -9.84 16.45 3.47
CA VAL A 165 -8.83 17.39 2.99
C VAL A 165 -8.53 18.42 4.08
N THR A 166 -7.25 18.75 4.23
CA THR A 166 -6.80 19.76 5.19
C THR A 166 -6.99 21.18 4.64
N ALA A 167 -7.09 22.16 5.54
CA ALA A 167 -7.19 23.58 5.13
C ALA A 167 -6.01 24.02 4.24
N SER A 168 -4.80 23.49 4.48
CA SER A 168 -3.63 23.75 3.62
C SER A 168 -3.78 23.15 2.23
N GLU A 169 -4.30 21.93 2.12
CA GLU A 169 -4.50 21.26 0.83
C GLU A 169 -5.63 21.92 0.02
N LEU A 170 -6.70 22.35 0.69
CA LEU A 170 -7.77 23.11 0.04
C LEU A 170 -7.25 24.44 -0.52
N ALA A 171 -6.36 25.11 0.21
CA ALA A 171 -5.72 26.37 -0.21
C ALA A 171 -4.89 26.18 -1.49
N THR A 172 -4.10 25.10 -1.53
CA THR A 172 -3.37 24.73 -2.74
C THR A 172 -4.26 24.32 -3.91
N MET A 173 -5.44 23.75 -3.66
CA MET A 173 -6.40 23.39 -4.72
C MET A 173 -7.07 24.61 -5.35
N MET A 174 -7.24 25.68 -4.58
CA MET A 174 -7.93 26.90 -5.00
C MET A 174 -6.96 28.01 -5.49
N ASP A 175 -5.64 27.80 -5.37
CA ASP A 175 -4.61 28.83 -5.54
C ASP A 175 -4.85 30.06 -4.64
N VAL A 176 -5.33 29.83 -3.42
CA VAL A 176 -5.66 30.84 -2.40
C VAL A 176 -4.69 30.72 -1.21
N SER A 177 -4.46 31.81 -0.47
CA SER A 177 -3.60 31.75 0.72
C SER A 177 -4.25 30.94 1.85
N VAL A 178 -3.46 30.14 2.58
CA VAL A 178 -3.97 29.33 3.72
C VAL A 178 -4.64 30.22 4.77
N THR A 179 -4.15 31.46 4.93
CA THR A 179 -4.72 32.46 5.85
C THR A 179 -6.13 32.90 5.46
N GLU A 180 -6.43 33.01 4.16
CA GLU A 180 -7.76 33.38 3.68
C GLU A 180 -8.77 32.25 3.92
N ILE A 181 -8.36 30.99 3.73
CA ILE A 181 -9.21 29.83 4.04
C ILE A 181 -9.50 29.73 5.54
N ILE A 182 -8.47 29.90 6.40
CA ILE A 182 -8.68 29.91 7.85
C ILE A 182 -9.63 31.05 8.25
N SER A 183 -9.51 32.22 7.60
CA SER A 183 -10.40 33.37 7.86
C SER A 183 -11.84 33.10 7.44
N ALA A 184 -12.04 32.40 6.32
CA ALA A 184 -13.37 31.95 5.88
C ALA A 184 -13.98 30.95 6.88
N CYS A 185 -13.21 29.95 7.34
CA CYS A 185 -13.66 29.03 8.39
C CYS A 185 -13.99 29.74 9.71
N MET A 186 -13.22 30.76 10.10
CA MET A 186 -13.51 31.57 11.28
C MET A 186 -14.80 32.38 11.12
N SER A 187 -15.11 32.86 9.91
CA SER A 187 -16.35 33.57 9.61
C SER A 187 -17.58 32.64 9.69
N LEU A 188 -17.38 31.35 9.42
CA LEU A 188 -18.35 30.27 9.64
C LEU A 188 -18.43 29.80 11.11
N GLY A 189 -17.65 30.42 12.01
CA GLY A 189 -17.70 30.14 13.45
C GLY A 189 -16.83 28.97 13.91
N MET A 190 -15.95 28.44 13.07
CA MET A 190 -15.04 27.34 13.42
C MET A 190 -13.58 27.81 13.42
N MET A 191 -12.87 27.55 14.52
CA MET A 191 -11.43 27.76 14.58
C MET A 191 -10.72 26.50 14.09
N VAL A 192 -9.99 26.63 12.98
CA VAL A 192 -9.27 25.52 12.34
C VAL A 192 -7.78 25.83 12.24
N THR A 193 -6.95 24.79 12.37
CA THR A 193 -5.49 24.89 12.17
C THR A 193 -5.10 24.45 10.76
N MET A 194 -3.91 24.86 10.27
CA MET A 194 -3.48 24.59 8.88
C MET A 194 -3.57 23.11 8.46
N ASN A 195 -3.26 22.19 9.37
CA ASN A 195 -3.22 20.75 9.12
C ASN A 195 -4.46 20.01 9.64
N GLN A 196 -5.49 20.76 10.06
CA GLN A 196 -6.75 20.18 10.52
C GLN A 196 -7.55 19.72 9.31
N ARG A 197 -8.10 18.50 9.40
CA ARG A 197 -9.02 17.97 8.41
C ARG A 197 -10.36 18.68 8.53
N LEU A 198 -10.89 19.07 7.38
CA LEU A 198 -12.22 19.65 7.24
C LEU A 198 -13.16 18.54 6.76
N ASP A 199 -14.39 18.60 7.26
CA ASP A 199 -15.52 17.76 6.86
C ASP A 199 -16.14 18.22 5.52
N ALA A 200 -16.85 17.32 4.84
CA ALA A 200 -17.39 17.58 3.52
C ALA A 200 -18.33 18.79 3.45
N GLU A 201 -19.15 18.99 4.50
CA GLU A 201 -20.07 20.12 4.59
C GLU A 201 -19.31 21.45 4.63
N THR A 202 -18.26 21.52 5.46
CA THR A 202 -17.48 22.75 5.60
C THR A 202 -16.59 23.02 4.40
N LEU A 203 -16.04 21.97 3.77
CA LEU A 203 -15.34 22.08 2.49
C LEU A 203 -16.22 22.72 1.41
N THR A 204 -17.48 22.27 1.30
CA THR A 204 -18.43 22.77 0.30
C THR A 204 -18.73 24.24 0.51
N ILE A 205 -19.05 24.64 1.74
CA ILE A 205 -19.39 26.03 2.09
C ILE A 205 -18.18 26.95 1.88
N VAL A 206 -16.98 26.51 2.30
CA VAL A 206 -15.76 27.30 2.12
C VAL A 206 -15.45 27.45 0.62
N ALA A 207 -15.58 26.41 -0.18
CA ALA A 207 -15.33 26.50 -1.62
C ALA A 207 -16.32 27.42 -2.35
N GLU A 208 -17.60 27.41 -1.95
CA GLU A 208 -18.63 28.29 -2.50
C GLU A 208 -18.32 29.78 -2.27
N GLU A 209 -17.77 30.13 -1.10
CA GLU A 209 -17.36 31.52 -0.77
C GLU A 209 -16.30 32.05 -1.75
N PHE A 210 -15.44 31.18 -2.27
CA PHE A 210 -14.43 31.53 -3.27
C PHE A 210 -14.88 31.23 -4.72
N GLY A 211 -16.14 30.84 -4.93
CA GLY A 211 -16.73 30.64 -6.26
C GLY A 211 -16.37 29.32 -6.94
N PHE A 212 -15.97 28.30 -6.17
CA PHE A 212 -15.72 26.95 -6.62
C PHE A 212 -16.82 25.99 -6.15
N SER A 213 -17.21 25.05 -7.01
CA SER A 213 -18.09 23.94 -6.63
C SER A 213 -17.27 22.68 -6.41
N ILE A 214 -17.45 22.01 -5.27
CA ILE A 214 -16.76 20.74 -5.00
C ILE A 214 -17.56 19.56 -5.56
N GLU A 215 -16.86 18.69 -6.28
CA GLU A 215 -17.34 17.36 -6.65
C GLU A 215 -16.53 16.31 -5.87
N PHE A 216 -17.20 15.54 -5.00
CA PHE A 216 -16.56 14.52 -4.19
C PHE A 216 -16.29 13.26 -5.01
N VAL A 217 -15.03 12.87 -5.14
CA VAL A 217 -14.64 11.73 -6.00
C VAL A 217 -14.72 10.38 -5.26
N SER A 218 -14.99 10.37 -3.95
CA SER A 218 -14.94 9.15 -3.13
C SER A 218 -16.20 8.29 -3.17
N ALA A 219 -17.40 8.86 -3.30
CA ALA A 219 -18.64 8.08 -3.15
C ALA A 219 -18.89 7.07 -4.30
N GLU A 220 -18.64 7.45 -5.56
CA GLU A 220 -19.08 6.62 -6.70
C GLU A 220 -18.20 5.39 -7.01
N VAL A 221 -16.97 5.27 -6.48
CA VAL A 221 -16.06 4.15 -6.84
C VAL A 221 -16.14 2.98 -5.86
N GLU A 222 -16.57 3.22 -4.61
CA GLU A 222 -16.90 2.15 -3.68
C GLU A 222 -18.37 1.71 -3.78
N GLU A 223 -19.31 2.64 -4.05
CA GLU A 223 -20.74 2.33 -4.18
C GLU A 223 -21.12 1.61 -5.48
N ALA A 224 -20.31 1.67 -6.54
CA ALA A 224 -20.60 0.98 -7.80
C ALA A 224 -20.40 -0.55 -7.74
N ILE A 225 -19.83 -1.07 -6.65
CA ILE A 225 -19.72 -2.52 -6.42
C ILE A 225 -20.78 -2.87 -5.38
N GLU A 226 -22.01 -3.14 -5.83
CA GLU A 226 -23.09 -3.64 -4.98
C GLU A 226 -22.57 -4.83 -4.17
N GLU A 227 -22.48 -4.68 -2.84
CA GLU A 227 -22.35 -5.83 -1.96
C GLU A 227 -23.69 -6.55 -2.02
N ILE A 228 -23.74 -7.61 -2.83
CA ILE A 228 -24.85 -8.54 -2.85
C ILE A 228 -24.94 -9.11 -1.44
N GLU A 229 -25.95 -8.70 -0.68
CA GLU A 229 -26.23 -9.26 0.64
C GLU A 229 -26.50 -10.76 0.48
N ASP A 230 -25.72 -11.58 1.16
CA ASP A 230 -25.88 -13.02 1.11
C ASP A 230 -27.19 -13.44 1.78
N SER A 231 -27.91 -14.37 1.14
CA SER A 231 -29.05 -14.99 1.80
C SER A 231 -28.54 -15.84 2.99
N PRO A 232 -29.26 -15.86 4.12
CA PRO A 232 -28.82 -16.57 5.31
C PRO A 232 -28.68 -18.09 5.11
N GLU A 233 -29.26 -18.63 4.03
CA GLU A 233 -29.17 -20.05 3.64
C GLU A 233 -27.83 -20.44 3.02
N ASP A 234 -27.11 -19.49 2.42
CA ASP A 234 -25.83 -19.73 1.73
C ASP A 234 -24.62 -19.63 2.67
N LEU A 235 -24.85 -19.15 3.90
CA LEU A 235 -23.84 -18.98 4.94
C LEU A 235 -23.44 -20.34 5.53
N LYS A 236 -22.21 -20.77 5.26
CA LYS A 236 -21.62 -22.00 5.80
C LYS A 236 -20.64 -21.66 6.93
N PRO A 237 -20.45 -22.55 7.93
CA PRO A 237 -19.42 -22.36 8.95
C PRO A 237 -18.04 -22.24 8.32
N ARG A 238 -17.23 -21.27 8.78
CA ARG A 238 -15.85 -21.09 8.33
C ARG A 238 -14.85 -21.27 9.46
N ALA A 239 -13.60 -21.55 9.09
CA ALA A 239 -12.49 -21.63 10.04
C ALA A 239 -12.20 -20.24 10.66
N PRO A 240 -11.83 -20.16 11.95
CA PRO A 240 -11.40 -18.90 12.55
C PRO A 240 -10.03 -18.47 12.02
N ILE A 241 -9.87 -17.16 11.82
CA ILE A 241 -8.58 -16.54 11.56
C ILE A 241 -8.05 -15.95 12.86
N VAL A 242 -6.86 -16.37 13.28
CA VAL A 242 -6.29 -16.12 14.60
C VAL A 242 -4.96 -15.40 14.47
N THR A 243 -4.83 -14.20 15.03
CA THR A 243 -3.53 -13.50 15.10
C THR A 243 -2.82 -13.81 16.40
N VAL A 244 -1.52 -14.06 16.34
CA VAL A 244 -0.68 -14.18 17.54
C VAL A 244 0.12 -12.89 17.75
N MET A 245 -0.11 -12.25 18.89
CA MET A 245 0.52 -10.99 19.31
C MET A 245 1.23 -11.12 20.66
N GLY A 246 2.01 -10.10 21.02
CA GLY A 246 2.81 -10.10 22.26
C GLY A 246 4.19 -9.49 22.06
N HIS A 247 4.93 -9.36 23.17
CA HIS A 247 6.27 -8.80 23.24
C HIS A 247 7.32 -9.66 22.52
N VAL A 248 8.50 -9.09 22.29
CA VAL A 248 9.69 -9.82 21.82
C VAL A 248 10.09 -10.87 22.88
N ASP A 249 10.60 -12.02 22.44
CA ASP A 249 11.06 -13.12 23.32
C ASP A 249 10.02 -13.75 24.26
N HIS A 250 8.73 -13.44 24.08
CA HIS A 250 7.63 -14.14 24.75
C HIS A 250 7.28 -15.49 24.11
N GLY A 251 7.96 -15.86 23.01
CA GLY A 251 7.81 -17.16 22.37
C GLY A 251 6.62 -17.27 21.40
N LYS A 252 6.21 -16.17 20.77
CA LYS A 252 5.16 -16.17 19.72
C LYS A 252 5.52 -17.12 18.57
N THR A 253 6.65 -16.88 17.93
CA THR A 253 7.15 -17.75 16.84
C THR A 253 7.37 -19.18 17.32
N SER A 254 7.75 -19.38 18.60
CA SER A 254 7.93 -20.72 19.18
C SER A 254 6.62 -21.48 19.32
N LEU A 255 5.54 -20.81 19.74
CA LEU A 255 4.20 -21.39 19.78
C LEU A 255 3.77 -21.82 18.38
N LEU A 256 3.98 -20.96 17.39
CA LEU A 256 3.63 -21.23 16.00
C LEU A 256 4.49 -22.33 15.36
N ASP A 257 5.76 -22.40 15.71
CA ASP A 257 6.66 -23.48 15.28
C ASP A 257 6.23 -24.84 15.85
N TYR A 258 5.85 -24.88 17.13
CA TYR A 258 5.30 -26.09 17.75
C TYR A 258 4.02 -26.55 17.06
N ILE A 259 3.05 -25.65 16.86
CA ILE A 259 1.77 -25.95 16.20
C ILE A 259 2.00 -26.45 14.76
N ARG A 260 2.92 -25.82 14.01
CA ARG A 260 3.24 -26.22 12.63
C ARG A 260 4.07 -27.50 12.53
N LYS A 261 4.65 -27.99 13.63
CA LYS A 261 5.71 -29.01 13.65
C LYS A 261 6.88 -28.63 12.72
N ALA A 262 7.23 -27.35 12.72
CA ALA A 262 8.27 -26.74 11.89
C ALA A 262 9.26 -25.95 12.77
N ASN A 263 10.43 -25.60 12.23
CA ASN A 263 11.43 -24.79 12.94
C ASN A 263 11.81 -23.59 12.06
N VAL A 264 10.99 -22.54 12.10
CA VAL A 264 11.20 -21.29 11.35
C VAL A 264 12.20 -20.39 12.06
N ILE A 265 12.23 -20.41 13.40
CA ILE A 265 13.17 -19.61 14.21
C ILE A 265 14.63 -19.85 13.80
N GLY A 266 15.00 -21.11 13.48
CA GLY A 266 16.35 -21.44 13.04
C GLY A 266 16.71 -20.96 11.62
N GLY A 267 15.72 -20.66 10.79
CA GLY A 267 15.90 -20.26 9.39
C GLY A 267 15.82 -18.76 9.13
N GLU A 268 15.17 -17.99 10.01
CA GLU A 268 15.02 -16.55 9.85
C GLU A 268 16.30 -15.76 10.21
N SER A 269 16.59 -14.75 9.40
CA SER A 269 17.78 -13.91 9.59
C SER A 269 17.66 -13.10 10.89
N GLY A 270 18.44 -13.51 11.90
CA GLY A 270 18.46 -12.86 13.22
C GLY A 270 17.55 -13.51 14.26
N GLY A 271 16.94 -14.67 13.96
CA GLY A 271 16.11 -15.41 14.92
C GLY A 271 14.84 -14.68 15.35
N ILE A 272 14.35 -13.73 14.54
CA ILE A 272 13.14 -12.93 14.80
C ILE A 272 12.22 -12.93 13.59
N THR A 273 10.90 -13.00 13.83
CA THR A 273 9.88 -12.79 12.80
C THR A 273 9.93 -11.33 12.33
N GLN A 274 10.21 -11.11 11.03
CA GLN A 274 10.23 -9.77 10.41
C GLN A 274 9.02 -9.51 9.50
N HIS A 275 8.39 -10.57 9.01
CA HIS A 275 7.32 -10.54 8.02
C HIS A 275 6.04 -11.11 8.63
N ILE A 276 4.87 -10.70 8.12
CA ILE A 276 3.60 -11.30 8.56
C ILE A 276 3.42 -12.63 7.83
N GLY A 277 3.50 -13.73 8.56
CA GLY A 277 3.24 -15.06 8.03
C GLY A 277 1.77 -15.44 8.17
N ALA A 278 1.20 -16.09 7.15
CA ALA A 278 -0.15 -16.64 7.22
C ALA A 278 -0.13 -18.13 6.89
N TYR A 279 -0.76 -18.97 7.71
CA TYR A 279 -0.75 -20.41 7.50
C TYR A 279 -1.96 -21.13 8.07
N GLY A 280 -2.33 -22.25 7.45
CA GLY A 280 -3.45 -23.10 7.88
C GLY A 280 -2.98 -24.31 8.68
N VAL A 281 -3.62 -24.56 9.81
CA VAL A 281 -3.40 -25.76 10.64
C VAL A 281 -4.69 -26.56 10.67
N THR A 282 -4.57 -27.88 10.51
CA THR A 282 -5.71 -28.80 10.70
C THR A 282 -5.54 -29.52 12.03
N LEU A 283 -6.51 -29.35 12.93
CA LEU A 283 -6.59 -30.02 14.22
C LEU A 283 -6.87 -31.52 14.04
N PRO A 284 -6.57 -32.35 15.06
CA PRO A 284 -6.90 -33.78 15.04
C PRO A 284 -8.39 -34.06 14.80
N ASP A 285 -9.27 -33.16 15.25
CA ASP A 285 -10.73 -33.26 15.11
C ASP A 285 -11.23 -32.89 13.71
N GLY A 286 -10.32 -32.52 12.79
CA GLY A 286 -10.64 -32.15 11.41
C GLY A 286 -10.98 -30.69 11.19
N HIS A 287 -11.15 -29.91 12.27
CA HIS A 287 -11.31 -28.46 12.19
C HIS A 287 -10.02 -27.77 11.71
N LYS A 288 -10.18 -26.66 10.99
CA LYS A 288 -9.06 -25.86 10.46
C LYS A 288 -8.99 -24.53 11.20
N ILE A 289 -7.79 -24.05 11.45
CA ILE A 289 -7.52 -22.72 11.99
C ILE A 289 -6.50 -22.04 11.08
N ALA A 290 -6.75 -20.78 10.72
CA ALA A 290 -5.77 -19.96 10.03
C ALA A 290 -5.03 -19.08 11.03
N PHE A 291 -3.71 -19.11 11.04
CA PHE A 291 -2.88 -18.31 11.92
C PHE A 291 -2.21 -17.18 11.16
N LEU A 292 -2.16 -16.01 11.79
CA LEU A 292 -1.35 -14.86 11.41
C LEU A 292 -0.25 -14.64 12.44
N ASP A 293 1.00 -14.77 12.01
CA ASP A 293 2.17 -14.43 12.83
C ASP A 293 2.52 -12.95 12.66
N THR A 294 2.54 -12.19 13.76
CA THR A 294 2.90 -10.77 13.72
C THR A 294 4.20 -10.47 14.46
N PRO A 295 5.07 -9.61 13.90
CA PRO A 295 6.33 -9.23 14.53
C PRO A 295 6.14 -8.51 15.88
N GLY A 296 7.03 -8.77 16.84
CA GLY A 296 6.98 -8.21 18.20
C GLY A 296 7.58 -6.82 18.36
N HIS A 297 8.52 -6.43 17.50
CA HIS A 297 9.26 -5.17 17.68
C HIS A 297 8.37 -3.94 17.51
N GLU A 298 8.63 -2.89 18.29
CA GLU A 298 7.96 -1.58 18.20
C GLU A 298 7.96 -0.96 16.80
N ALA A 299 8.97 -1.24 15.97
CA ALA A 299 9.02 -0.71 14.61
C ALA A 299 7.88 -1.22 13.71
N PHE A 300 7.13 -2.24 14.14
CA PHE A 300 6.08 -2.91 13.37
C PHE A 300 4.69 -2.76 13.99
N THR A 301 4.42 -1.68 14.75
CA THR A 301 3.08 -1.38 15.30
C THR A 301 1.98 -1.44 14.23
N ALA A 302 2.23 -0.87 13.05
CA ALA A 302 1.30 -0.87 11.93
C ALA A 302 0.99 -2.28 11.39
N MET A 303 1.93 -3.23 11.51
CA MET A 303 1.69 -4.63 11.12
C MET A 303 0.78 -5.33 12.13
N ARG A 304 0.91 -5.03 13.42
CA ARG A 304 -0.01 -5.55 14.45
C ARG A 304 -1.42 -5.02 14.28
N ALA A 305 -1.57 -3.71 14.06
CA ALA A 305 -2.88 -3.11 13.83
C ALA A 305 -3.61 -3.77 12.64
N ARG A 306 -2.89 -4.06 11.56
CA ARG A 306 -3.43 -4.80 10.41
C ARG A 306 -3.81 -6.23 10.75
N GLY A 307 -2.94 -6.94 11.48
CA GLY A 307 -3.25 -8.29 11.96
C GLY A 307 -4.54 -8.34 12.77
N ALA A 308 -4.74 -7.40 13.71
CA ALA A 308 -5.96 -7.32 14.50
C ALA A 308 -7.22 -7.11 13.63
N GLN A 309 -7.15 -6.30 12.57
CA GLN A 309 -8.31 -6.01 11.73
C GLN A 309 -8.76 -7.17 10.85
N VAL A 310 -7.86 -8.08 10.48
CA VAL A 310 -8.13 -9.21 9.57
C VAL A 310 -8.64 -10.44 10.34
N THR A 311 -8.53 -10.46 11.67
CA THR A 311 -8.76 -11.67 12.47
C THR A 311 -10.01 -11.65 13.30
N ASP A 312 -10.54 -12.86 13.49
CA ASP A 312 -11.72 -13.13 14.31
C ASP A 312 -11.36 -13.26 15.79
N ILE A 313 -10.13 -13.71 16.10
CA ILE A 313 -9.63 -13.90 17.47
C ILE A 313 -8.16 -13.49 17.54
N VAL A 314 -7.75 -12.89 18.66
CA VAL A 314 -6.34 -12.57 18.92
C VAL A 314 -5.82 -13.37 20.12
N ILE A 315 -4.73 -14.12 19.93
CA ILE A 315 -3.97 -14.73 21.01
C ILE A 315 -2.86 -13.78 21.44
N ILE A 316 -2.84 -13.38 22.71
CA ILE A 316 -1.79 -12.56 23.28
C ILE A 316 -0.88 -13.44 24.14
N VAL A 317 0.36 -13.60 23.68
CA VAL A 317 1.38 -14.42 24.36
C VAL A 317 2.14 -13.57 25.38
N ILE A 318 2.07 -13.96 26.64
CA ILE A 318 2.75 -13.30 27.76
C ILE A 318 3.66 -14.33 28.42
N ALA A 319 4.92 -13.99 28.66
CA ALA A 319 5.82 -14.92 29.32
C ALA A 319 5.59 -14.90 30.85
N ALA A 320 5.53 -16.07 31.48
CA ALA A 320 5.33 -16.22 32.92
C ALA A 320 6.56 -15.82 33.75
N ASP A 321 7.74 -15.79 33.13
CA ASP A 321 9.00 -15.33 33.74
C ASP A 321 9.14 -13.80 33.71
N ASP A 322 8.22 -13.09 33.05
CA ASP A 322 8.27 -11.65 32.85
C ASP A 322 6.94 -10.97 33.24
N SER A 323 6.96 -9.65 33.35
CA SER A 323 5.76 -8.82 33.58
C SER A 323 5.15 -8.34 32.26
N ILE A 324 3.97 -7.71 32.33
CA ILE A 324 3.28 -7.16 31.15
C ILE A 324 4.06 -5.96 30.59
N MET A 325 4.82 -6.23 29.53
CA MET A 325 5.62 -5.24 28.82
C MET A 325 4.78 -4.26 27.99
N PRO A 326 5.32 -3.05 27.67
CA PRO A 326 4.62 -2.04 26.88
C PRO A 326 4.08 -2.53 25.53
N GLN A 327 4.82 -3.40 24.84
CA GLN A 327 4.38 -3.98 23.55
C GLN A 327 3.17 -4.92 23.70
N THR A 328 3.05 -5.61 24.84
CA THR A 328 1.86 -6.39 25.18
C THR A 328 0.67 -5.47 25.43
N LYS A 329 0.87 -4.35 26.14
CA LYS A 329 -0.19 -3.33 26.35
C LYS A 329 -0.66 -2.73 25.02
N GLU A 330 0.28 -2.48 24.10
CA GLU A 330 -0.04 -2.00 22.76
C GLU A 330 -0.82 -3.05 21.96
N ALA A 331 -0.42 -4.32 22.00
CA ALA A 331 -1.15 -5.41 21.36
C ALA A 331 -2.59 -5.55 21.88
N ILE A 332 -2.78 -5.44 23.20
CA ILE A 332 -4.10 -5.40 23.84
C ILE A 332 -4.92 -4.21 23.29
N SER A 333 -4.30 -3.03 23.21
CA SER A 333 -4.98 -1.84 22.71
C SER A 333 -5.42 -1.98 21.25
N HIS A 334 -4.62 -2.62 20.38
CA HIS A 334 -5.00 -2.87 18.99
C HIS A 334 -6.15 -3.86 18.88
N ALA A 335 -6.13 -4.94 19.68
CA ALA A 335 -7.21 -5.93 19.70
C ALA A 335 -8.53 -5.30 20.22
N GLN A 336 -8.46 -4.49 21.28
CA GLN A 336 -9.61 -3.77 21.81
C GLN A 336 -10.15 -2.71 20.82
N ALA A 337 -9.27 -1.98 20.14
CA ALA A 337 -9.66 -1.00 19.12
C ALA A 337 -10.33 -1.66 17.90
N ALA A 338 -9.91 -2.88 17.55
CA ALA A 338 -10.53 -3.68 16.49
C ALA A 338 -11.81 -4.40 16.94
N GLY A 339 -12.12 -4.43 18.24
CA GLY A 339 -13.30 -5.12 18.78
C GLY A 339 -13.20 -6.65 18.73
N VAL A 340 -12.00 -7.20 18.65
CA VAL A 340 -11.76 -8.63 18.46
C VAL A 340 -11.57 -9.33 19.81
N PRO A 341 -12.23 -10.48 20.06
CA PRO A 341 -12.01 -11.28 21.27
C PRO A 341 -10.55 -11.66 21.49
N ILE A 342 -10.13 -11.60 22.75
CA ILE A 342 -8.74 -11.84 23.17
C ILE A 342 -8.68 -13.16 23.94
N VAL A 343 -7.67 -13.96 23.66
CA VAL A 343 -7.29 -15.14 24.46
C VAL A 343 -5.86 -14.96 24.96
N PHE A 344 -5.65 -15.04 26.27
CA PHE A 344 -4.31 -14.93 26.85
C PHE A 344 -3.62 -16.30 26.92
N ALA A 345 -2.42 -16.38 26.36
CA ALA A 345 -1.55 -17.54 26.46
C ALA A 345 -0.35 -17.20 27.35
N ILE A 346 -0.32 -17.75 28.56
CA ILE A 346 0.77 -17.52 29.52
C ILE A 346 1.86 -18.56 29.27
N ASN A 347 2.94 -18.15 28.61
CA ASN A 347 4.00 -19.02 28.12
C ASN A 347 5.16 -19.21 29.11
N LYS A 348 6.01 -20.21 28.85
CA LYS A 348 7.23 -20.54 29.61
C LYS A 348 7.00 -21.06 31.03
N ILE A 349 5.91 -21.80 31.27
CA ILE A 349 5.66 -22.46 32.57
C ILE A 349 6.64 -23.60 32.88
N ASP A 350 7.47 -24.01 31.91
CA ASP A 350 8.57 -24.97 32.13
C ASP A 350 9.73 -24.39 32.94
N LYS A 351 9.78 -23.07 33.11
CA LYS A 351 10.83 -22.39 33.86
C LYS A 351 10.55 -22.40 35.36
N PRO A 352 11.58 -22.56 36.21
CA PRO A 352 11.42 -22.57 37.67
C PRO A 352 11.04 -21.20 38.24
N ASP A 353 11.35 -20.12 37.52
CA ASP A 353 11.01 -18.73 37.83
C ASP A 353 9.66 -18.28 37.24
N ALA A 354 8.91 -19.19 36.60
CA ALA A 354 7.60 -18.89 36.04
C ALA A 354 6.57 -18.59 37.14
N ASN A 355 5.88 -17.46 37.03
CA ASN A 355 4.77 -17.09 37.91
C ASN A 355 3.54 -16.62 37.11
N PRO A 356 2.66 -17.56 36.71
CA PRO A 356 1.41 -17.22 36.00
C PRO A 356 0.45 -16.36 36.82
N GLU A 357 0.40 -16.53 38.15
CA GLU A 357 -0.51 -15.78 39.02
C GLU A 357 -0.20 -14.28 38.98
N LYS A 358 1.09 -13.92 39.00
CA LYS A 358 1.52 -12.52 38.90
C LYS A 358 1.06 -11.86 37.59
N VAL A 359 1.11 -12.58 36.47
CA VAL A 359 0.62 -12.08 35.17
C VAL A 359 -0.89 -11.85 35.22
N LYS A 360 -1.65 -12.77 35.84
CA LYS A 360 -3.11 -12.64 36.02
C LYS A 360 -3.47 -11.44 36.91
N GLU A 361 -2.69 -11.18 37.97
CA GLU A 361 -2.84 -9.98 38.81
C GLU A 361 -2.60 -8.68 38.02
N GLU A 362 -1.55 -8.62 37.20
CA GLU A 362 -1.25 -7.44 36.38
C GLU A 362 -2.32 -7.20 35.30
N LEU A 363 -2.88 -8.26 34.72
CA LEU A 363 -4.01 -8.17 33.79
C LEU A 363 -5.26 -7.62 34.49
N ALA A 364 -5.55 -8.09 35.70
CA ALA A 364 -6.67 -7.58 36.49
C ALA A 364 -6.52 -6.09 36.83
N GLN A 365 -5.30 -5.62 37.12
CA GLN A 365 -5.01 -4.18 37.32
C GLN A 365 -5.27 -3.35 36.06
N MET A 366 -5.17 -3.95 34.87
CA MET A 366 -5.51 -3.33 33.59
C MET A 366 -7.01 -3.45 33.24
N ASN A 367 -7.86 -3.85 34.19
CA ASN A 367 -9.29 -4.15 34.01
C ASN A 367 -9.57 -5.30 33.03
N LEU A 368 -8.62 -6.21 32.85
CA LEU A 368 -8.76 -7.41 32.04
C LEU A 368 -8.87 -8.61 32.97
N LEU A 369 -10.10 -8.90 33.42
CA LEU A 369 -10.34 -10.08 34.25
C LEU A 369 -10.32 -11.35 33.40
N VAL A 370 -9.46 -12.28 33.81
CA VAL A 370 -9.33 -13.62 33.24
C VAL A 370 -10.39 -14.58 33.80
N GLU A 371 -10.71 -15.64 33.04
CA GLU A 371 -11.71 -16.66 33.37
C GLU A 371 -11.52 -17.27 34.77
N ASP A 372 -10.28 -17.58 35.16
CA ASP A 372 -9.96 -18.18 36.47
C ASP A 372 -10.43 -17.30 37.65
N TRP A 373 -10.57 -16.00 37.43
CA TRP A 373 -10.99 -15.01 38.42
C TRP A 373 -12.44 -14.56 38.22
N GLY A 374 -13.23 -15.33 37.44
CA GLY A 374 -14.62 -15.02 37.10
C GLY A 374 -14.78 -13.98 35.99
N GLY A 375 -13.73 -13.76 35.21
CA GLY A 375 -13.72 -12.84 34.07
C GLY A 375 -14.35 -13.39 32.80
N LYS A 376 -14.40 -12.54 31.77
CA LYS A 376 -14.85 -12.92 30.42
C LYS A 376 -13.73 -13.42 29.53
N ILE A 377 -12.48 -13.03 29.82
CA ILE A 377 -11.36 -13.28 28.92
C ILE A 377 -10.77 -14.65 29.20
N GLN A 378 -10.73 -15.49 28.19
CA GLN A 378 -10.12 -16.82 28.25
C GLN A 378 -8.61 -16.71 28.48
N SER A 379 -8.08 -17.49 29.43
CA SER A 379 -6.64 -17.62 29.64
C SER A 379 -6.23 -19.08 29.78
N HIS A 380 -5.03 -19.41 29.30
CA HIS A 380 -4.45 -20.72 29.50
C HIS A 380 -2.92 -20.68 29.62
N ASP A 381 -2.40 -21.56 30.47
CA ASP A 381 -1.00 -21.63 30.83
C ASP A 381 -0.30 -22.67 29.92
N ILE A 382 0.73 -22.25 29.17
CA ILE A 382 1.37 -23.06 28.14
C ILE A 382 2.89 -23.09 28.27
N SER A 383 3.51 -24.14 27.70
CA SER A 383 4.93 -24.12 27.34
C SER A 383 5.08 -24.43 25.87
N ALA A 384 5.41 -23.41 25.08
CA ALA A 384 5.68 -23.54 23.64
C ALA A 384 6.87 -24.46 23.33
N LYS A 385 7.77 -24.69 24.30
CA LYS A 385 8.97 -25.53 24.13
C LYS A 385 8.67 -27.01 24.34
N THR A 386 7.93 -27.34 25.40
CA THR A 386 7.59 -28.74 25.71
C THR A 386 6.28 -29.18 25.05
N GLY A 387 5.45 -28.22 24.64
CA GLY A 387 4.12 -28.48 24.10
C GLY A 387 3.00 -28.56 25.15
N LEU A 388 3.32 -28.37 26.43
CA LEU A 388 2.33 -28.46 27.50
C LEU A 388 1.25 -27.37 27.33
N GLY A 389 -0.03 -27.75 27.44
CA GLY A 389 -1.18 -26.84 27.38
C GLY A 389 -1.49 -26.26 25.99
N VAL A 390 -0.72 -26.59 24.94
CA VAL A 390 -0.98 -26.01 23.60
C VAL A 390 -2.28 -26.56 23.01
N ASP A 391 -2.56 -27.85 23.17
CA ASP A 391 -3.81 -28.46 22.67
C ASP A 391 -5.04 -27.87 23.38
N GLU A 392 -4.95 -27.72 24.70
CA GLU A 392 -5.98 -27.09 25.56
C GLU A 392 -6.21 -25.61 25.19
N LEU A 393 -5.16 -24.86 24.85
CA LEU A 393 -5.28 -23.51 24.32
C LEU A 393 -6.04 -23.49 22.99
N LEU A 394 -5.75 -24.41 22.08
CA LEU A 394 -6.42 -24.49 20.78
C LEU A 394 -7.90 -24.88 20.93
N GLU A 395 -8.23 -25.75 21.87
CA GLU A 395 -9.62 -26.07 22.23
C GLU A 395 -10.38 -24.84 22.72
N LYS A 396 -9.79 -24.03 23.62
CA LYS A 396 -10.40 -22.77 24.07
C LYS A 396 -10.60 -21.76 22.94
N VAL A 397 -9.63 -21.65 22.02
CA VAL A 397 -9.76 -20.79 20.84
C VAL A 397 -10.88 -21.26 19.93
N MET A 398 -11.03 -22.58 19.75
CA MET A 398 -12.13 -23.15 18.97
C MET A 398 -13.49 -22.90 19.63
N LEU A 399 -13.59 -23.03 20.95
CA LEU A 399 -14.80 -22.71 21.72
C LEU A 399 -15.22 -21.24 21.53
N GLU A 400 -14.25 -20.32 21.58
CA GLU A 400 -14.51 -18.89 21.34
C GLU A 400 -15.00 -18.65 19.89
N ALA A 401 -14.42 -19.36 18.91
CA ALA A 401 -14.85 -19.28 17.52
C ALA A 401 -16.28 -19.81 17.30
N GLU A 402 -16.69 -20.86 18.03
CA GLU A 402 -18.05 -21.39 18.00
C GLU A 402 -19.05 -20.39 18.60
N LEU A 403 -18.67 -19.69 19.67
CA LEU A 403 -19.49 -18.63 20.29
C LEU A 403 -19.75 -17.46 19.32
N LEU A 404 -18.77 -17.15 18.46
CA LEU A 404 -18.88 -16.10 17.44
C LEU A 404 -19.71 -16.51 16.22
N GLU A 405 -20.12 -17.78 16.11
CA GLU A 405 -20.85 -18.34 14.97
C GLU A 405 -20.29 -17.92 13.59
N LEU A 406 -18.98 -18.05 13.40
CA LEU A 406 -18.29 -17.60 12.19
C LEU A 406 -18.86 -18.26 10.93
N LYS A 407 -19.43 -17.44 10.03
CA LYS A 407 -20.05 -17.86 8.78
C LYS A 407 -19.43 -17.13 7.58
N ALA A 408 -19.38 -17.79 6.44
CA ALA A 408 -19.14 -17.17 5.14
C ALA A 408 -19.83 -17.94 4.02
N ASN A 409 -20.18 -17.21 2.96
CA ASN A 409 -20.66 -17.80 1.71
C ASN A 409 -19.45 -18.17 0.83
N PRO A 410 -19.20 -19.46 0.51
CA PRO A 410 -18.13 -19.86 -0.39
C PRO A 410 -18.52 -19.79 -1.88
N ASP A 411 -19.81 -19.67 -2.20
CA ASP A 411 -20.34 -19.78 -3.56
C ASP A 411 -20.28 -18.46 -4.35
N LYS A 412 -19.91 -17.35 -3.69
CA LYS A 412 -19.70 -16.04 -4.31
C LYS A 412 -18.27 -15.76 -4.75
N ASN A 413 -18.08 -14.66 -5.48
CA ASN A 413 -16.76 -14.16 -5.86
C ASN A 413 -15.92 -13.84 -4.62
N ALA A 414 -14.64 -14.20 -4.68
CA ALA A 414 -13.76 -14.07 -3.52
C ALA A 414 -13.52 -12.60 -3.12
N ILE A 415 -13.67 -12.35 -1.83
CA ILE A 415 -13.34 -11.10 -1.15
C ILE A 415 -12.37 -11.45 -0.03
N GLY A 416 -11.40 -10.60 0.20
CA GLY A 416 -10.53 -10.74 1.36
C GLY A 416 -9.50 -9.64 1.45
N THR A 417 -8.44 -9.89 2.22
CA THR A 417 -7.45 -8.87 2.55
C THR A 417 -6.03 -9.33 2.18
N VAL A 418 -5.23 -8.40 1.68
CA VAL A 418 -3.80 -8.61 1.41
C VAL A 418 -3.02 -8.54 2.72
N VAL A 419 -2.32 -9.61 3.06
CA VAL A 419 -1.46 -9.68 4.25
C VAL A 419 -0.09 -9.06 3.95
N GLU A 420 0.54 -9.50 2.86
CA GLU A 420 1.87 -9.03 2.46
C GLU A 420 2.04 -9.12 0.93
N ALA A 421 2.84 -8.23 0.36
CA ALA A 421 3.23 -8.29 -1.04
C ALA A 421 4.74 -8.10 -1.22
N LEU A 422 5.36 -9.00 -1.99
CA LEU A 422 6.79 -9.11 -2.21
C LEU A 422 7.09 -9.23 -3.71
N LEU A 423 8.23 -8.72 -4.16
CA LEU A 423 8.72 -8.90 -5.54
C LEU A 423 9.77 -10.02 -5.58
N ASP A 424 9.42 -11.15 -6.18
CA ASP A 424 10.34 -12.25 -6.45
C ASP A 424 10.98 -12.08 -7.85
N LYS A 425 12.31 -12.20 -7.92
CA LYS A 425 13.09 -12.03 -9.15
C LYS A 425 12.77 -13.06 -10.25
N GLY A 426 12.21 -14.21 -9.89
CA GLY A 426 11.83 -15.26 -10.84
C GLY A 426 10.33 -15.34 -11.11
N LYS A 427 9.50 -15.12 -10.08
CA LYS A 427 8.04 -15.32 -10.16
C LYS A 427 7.25 -14.03 -10.40
N GLY A 428 7.88 -12.86 -10.24
CA GLY A 428 7.21 -11.56 -10.29
C GLY A 428 6.61 -11.18 -8.94
N TYR A 429 5.54 -10.41 -8.95
CA TYR A 429 4.84 -10.00 -7.73
C TYR A 429 4.11 -11.19 -7.10
N VAL A 430 4.49 -11.49 -5.87
CA VAL A 430 3.89 -12.51 -5.00
C VAL A 430 3.12 -11.76 -3.91
N SER A 431 1.84 -12.06 -3.76
CA SER A 431 1.03 -11.48 -2.69
C SER A 431 0.44 -12.58 -1.83
N THR A 432 0.67 -12.53 -0.53
CA THR A 432 0.02 -13.37 0.47
C THR A 432 -1.30 -12.71 0.82
N ILE A 433 -2.39 -13.43 0.62
CA ILE A 433 -3.75 -12.95 0.84
C ILE A 433 -4.51 -13.94 1.73
N ILE A 434 -5.52 -13.44 2.43
CA ILE A 434 -6.49 -14.26 3.15
C ILE A 434 -7.86 -14.03 2.51
N VAL A 435 -8.51 -15.11 2.11
CA VAL A 435 -9.88 -15.09 1.60
C VAL A 435 -10.82 -15.01 2.80
N GLU A 436 -11.67 -13.99 2.87
CA GLU A 436 -12.66 -13.82 3.95
C GLU A 436 -14.00 -14.43 3.56
N ALA A 437 -14.40 -14.24 2.29
CA ALA A 437 -15.64 -14.78 1.75
C ALA A 437 -15.47 -15.13 0.27
N GLY A 438 -16.30 -16.03 -0.25
CA GLY A 438 -16.23 -16.55 -1.61
C GLY A 438 -15.09 -17.54 -1.83
N THR A 439 -15.01 -18.11 -3.03
CA THR A 439 -13.94 -19.05 -3.41
C THR A 439 -13.06 -18.44 -4.48
N LEU A 440 -11.75 -18.41 -4.23
CA LEU A 440 -10.78 -17.93 -5.21
C LEU A 440 -10.23 -19.09 -6.05
N LYS A 441 -10.18 -18.94 -7.37
CA LYS A 441 -9.69 -19.97 -8.30
C LYS A 441 -8.55 -19.46 -9.17
N ILE A 442 -7.76 -20.40 -9.68
CA ILE A 442 -6.74 -20.07 -10.69
C ILE A 442 -7.44 -19.63 -11.97
N GLY A 443 -7.11 -18.44 -12.45
CA GLY A 443 -7.67 -17.86 -13.66
C GLY A 443 -8.58 -16.66 -13.42
N ASP A 444 -8.96 -16.42 -12.17
CA ASP A 444 -9.81 -15.30 -11.77
C ASP A 444 -9.09 -13.96 -11.89
N TYR A 445 -9.85 -12.89 -12.11
CA TYR A 445 -9.33 -11.53 -12.14
C TYR A 445 -9.49 -10.89 -10.77
N ILE A 446 -8.37 -10.51 -10.16
CA ILE A 446 -8.33 -9.86 -8.85
C ILE A 446 -8.01 -8.38 -9.04
N LEU A 447 -8.71 -7.56 -8.28
CA LEU A 447 -8.38 -6.16 -8.03
C LEU A 447 -7.98 -6.02 -6.54
N ALA A 448 -6.77 -5.57 -6.27
CA ALA A 448 -6.27 -5.29 -4.93
C ALA A 448 -5.72 -3.86 -4.87
N GLY A 449 -6.40 -2.98 -4.13
CA GLY A 449 -6.08 -1.56 -4.10
C GLY A 449 -6.12 -0.93 -5.50
N LYS A 450 -4.96 -0.50 -5.99
CA LYS A 450 -4.76 0.06 -7.35
C LYS A 450 -4.25 -0.94 -8.39
N HIS A 451 -3.90 -2.15 -7.94
CA HIS A 451 -3.26 -3.16 -8.76
C HIS A 451 -4.31 -4.18 -9.20
N SER A 452 -4.25 -4.57 -10.47
CA SER A 452 -5.16 -5.57 -11.04
C SER A 452 -4.37 -6.67 -11.74
N GLY A 453 -4.90 -7.88 -11.76
CA GLY A 453 -4.22 -8.97 -12.43
C GLY A 453 -5.04 -10.24 -12.48
N LYS A 454 -4.56 -11.18 -13.28
CA LYS A 454 -5.13 -12.52 -13.40
C LYS A 454 -4.34 -13.47 -12.53
N VAL A 455 -5.01 -14.28 -11.72
CA VAL A 455 -4.35 -15.33 -10.92
C VAL A 455 -3.74 -16.37 -11.84
N LYS A 456 -2.40 -16.41 -11.90
CA LYS A 456 -1.64 -17.37 -12.72
C LYS A 456 -1.37 -18.66 -11.97
N ALA A 457 -1.12 -18.54 -10.67
CA ALA A 457 -0.87 -19.66 -9.80
C ALA A 457 -1.15 -19.25 -8.35
N MET A 458 -1.62 -20.21 -7.56
CA MET A 458 -1.75 -20.08 -6.11
C MET A 458 -0.91 -21.15 -5.44
N HIS A 459 -0.22 -20.76 -4.37
CA HIS A 459 0.57 -21.66 -3.55
C HIS A 459 0.16 -21.53 -2.09
N ASP A 460 0.18 -22.66 -1.39
CA ASP A 460 0.07 -22.70 0.06
C ASP A 460 1.39 -22.22 0.72
N GLU A 461 1.40 -21.99 2.04
CA GLU A 461 2.59 -21.62 2.82
C GLU A 461 3.76 -22.59 2.62
N ARG A 462 3.45 -23.87 2.37
CA ARG A 462 4.45 -24.94 2.13
C ARG A 462 4.98 -24.98 0.70
N GLY A 463 4.52 -24.08 -0.16
CA GLY A 463 4.87 -24.04 -1.59
C GLY A 463 4.13 -25.06 -2.47
N ASN A 464 3.15 -25.78 -1.91
CA ASN A 464 2.28 -26.68 -2.67
C ASN A 464 1.32 -25.88 -3.53
N LYS A 465 1.04 -26.35 -4.75
CA LYS A 465 0.07 -25.69 -5.64
C LYS A 465 -1.35 -25.94 -5.16
N VAL A 466 -2.16 -24.89 -5.10
CA VAL A 466 -3.57 -24.93 -4.70
C VAL A 466 -4.41 -24.47 -5.88
N MET A 467 -5.47 -25.22 -6.21
CA MET A 467 -6.34 -24.90 -7.36
C MET A 467 -7.49 -23.96 -6.99
N GLU A 468 -8.03 -24.12 -5.79
CA GLU A 468 -9.15 -23.37 -5.24
C GLU A 468 -8.87 -23.04 -3.77
N ALA A 469 -9.14 -21.80 -3.36
CA ALA A 469 -8.98 -21.33 -1.99
C ALA A 469 -10.36 -20.95 -1.42
N ILE A 470 -10.77 -21.67 -0.39
CA ILE A 470 -12.04 -21.52 0.35
C ILE A 470 -11.87 -20.38 1.38
N PRO A 471 -12.97 -19.77 1.89
CA PRO A 471 -12.89 -18.80 2.98
C PRO A 471 -12.01 -19.25 4.15
N SER A 472 -11.33 -18.30 4.76
CA SER A 472 -10.31 -18.46 5.81
C SER A 472 -9.05 -19.24 5.40
N THR A 473 -8.82 -19.48 4.10
CA THR A 473 -7.58 -20.13 3.65
C THR A 473 -6.54 -19.07 3.26
N PRO A 474 -5.35 -19.03 3.91
CA PRO A 474 -4.26 -18.16 3.47
C PRO A 474 -3.61 -18.74 2.22
N VAL A 475 -3.44 -17.93 1.18
CA VAL A 475 -2.79 -18.35 -0.08
C VAL A 475 -1.86 -17.29 -0.62
N SER A 476 -0.78 -17.75 -1.25
CA SER A 476 0.16 -16.90 -1.98
C SER A 476 -0.19 -16.89 -3.46
N ILE A 477 -0.62 -15.74 -3.96
CA ILE A 477 -1.03 -15.54 -5.34
C ILE A 477 0.09 -14.93 -6.18
N LEU A 478 0.12 -15.33 -7.45
CA LEU A 478 0.97 -14.79 -8.49
C LEU A 478 0.10 -14.24 -9.63
N GLY A 479 0.44 -13.05 -10.13
CA GLY A 479 -0.16 -12.52 -11.36
C GLY A 479 -0.71 -11.10 -11.29
N LEU A 480 -0.58 -10.42 -10.15
CA LEU A 480 -0.81 -8.98 -10.05
C LEU A 480 0.23 -8.20 -10.86
N ASP A 481 -0.20 -7.06 -11.40
CA ASP A 481 0.64 -6.14 -12.17
C ASP A 481 1.68 -5.38 -11.31
N GLY A 482 1.40 -5.24 -10.02
CA GLY A 482 2.26 -4.63 -9.01
C GLY A 482 2.08 -5.27 -7.64
N ALA A 483 2.83 -4.75 -6.67
CA ALA A 483 2.68 -5.12 -5.27
C ALA A 483 1.58 -4.26 -4.62
N PRO A 484 0.41 -4.82 -4.28
CA PRO A 484 -0.60 -4.11 -3.48
C PRO A 484 -0.05 -3.72 -2.11
N GLN A 485 -0.68 -2.74 -1.47
CA GLN A 485 -0.32 -2.39 -0.09
C GLN A 485 -0.87 -3.46 0.84
N ALA A 486 -0.08 -3.80 1.87
CA ALA A 486 -0.56 -4.69 2.93
C ALA A 486 -1.73 -4.03 3.67
N GLY A 487 -2.82 -4.77 3.85
CA GLY A 487 -4.09 -4.28 4.38
C GLY A 487 -5.10 -3.87 3.29
N ASP A 488 -4.72 -3.82 2.01
CA ASP A 488 -5.68 -3.56 0.94
C ASP A 488 -6.69 -4.71 0.85
N LYS A 489 -7.98 -4.37 0.78
CA LYS A 489 -9.03 -5.32 0.42
C LYS A 489 -8.90 -5.69 -1.06
N PHE A 490 -9.09 -6.96 -1.38
CA PHE A 490 -9.18 -7.45 -2.74
C PHE A 490 -10.57 -8.00 -3.04
N ARG A 491 -10.98 -7.89 -4.30
CA ARG A 491 -12.22 -8.48 -4.83
C ARG A 491 -11.93 -9.17 -6.16
N VAL A 492 -12.61 -10.29 -6.39
CA VAL A 492 -12.60 -11.00 -7.67
C VAL A 492 -13.73 -10.47 -8.55
N PHE A 493 -13.40 -10.27 -9.83
CA PHE A 493 -14.34 -9.88 -10.88
C PHE A 493 -14.38 -10.94 -11.98
N ASP A 494 -15.55 -11.12 -12.58
CA ASP A 494 -15.74 -12.00 -13.74
C ASP A 494 -15.08 -11.40 -15.00
N ASP A 495 -15.17 -10.08 -15.15
CA ASP A 495 -14.68 -9.34 -16.32
C ASP A 495 -13.35 -8.61 -16.06
N GLU A 496 -12.34 -8.94 -16.88
CA GLU A 496 -11.01 -8.29 -16.85
C GLU A 496 -11.08 -6.78 -17.09
N ARG A 497 -12.03 -6.34 -17.93
CA ARG A 497 -12.14 -4.93 -18.34
C ARG A 497 -12.56 -4.05 -17.17
N GLU A 498 -13.50 -4.52 -16.37
CA GLU A 498 -14.03 -3.80 -15.22
C GLU A 498 -12.94 -3.61 -14.16
N ALA A 499 -12.28 -4.70 -13.75
CA ALA A 499 -11.17 -4.65 -12.81
C ALA A 499 -10.05 -3.68 -13.24
N LYS A 500 -9.69 -3.69 -14.53
CA LYS A 500 -8.68 -2.76 -15.08
C LYS A 500 -9.14 -1.31 -15.11
N GLN A 501 -10.40 -1.05 -15.45
CA GLN A 501 -10.92 0.33 -15.47
C GLN A 501 -10.92 0.93 -14.07
N ILE A 502 -11.32 0.16 -13.06
CA ILE A 502 -11.31 0.59 -11.65
C ILE A 502 -9.86 0.83 -11.18
N ALA A 503 -8.93 -0.08 -11.49
CA ALA A 503 -7.51 0.07 -11.16
C ALA A 503 -6.91 1.35 -11.76
N VAL A 504 -7.15 1.62 -13.04
CA VAL A 504 -6.65 2.84 -13.73
C VAL A 504 -7.28 4.10 -13.14
N LYS A 505 -8.57 4.07 -12.79
CA LYS A 505 -9.24 5.20 -12.11
C LYS A 505 -8.60 5.48 -10.75
N ARG A 506 -8.35 4.45 -9.93
CA ARG A 506 -7.69 4.55 -8.61
C ARG A 506 -6.25 5.06 -8.71
N ASP A 507 -5.46 4.53 -9.65
CA ASP A 507 -4.08 4.98 -9.86
C ASP A 507 -4.02 6.43 -10.38
N GLY A 508 -4.97 6.85 -11.22
CA GLY A 508 -5.11 8.24 -11.65
C GLY A 508 -5.36 9.20 -10.48
N LEU A 509 -6.31 8.87 -9.61
CA LEU A 509 -6.64 9.67 -8.43
C LEU A 509 -5.47 9.75 -7.44
N GLN A 510 -4.79 8.63 -7.17
CA GLN A 510 -3.66 8.62 -6.25
C GLN A 510 -2.47 9.43 -6.80
N ARG A 511 -2.21 9.35 -8.12
CA ARG A 511 -1.18 10.16 -8.76
C ARG A 511 -1.50 11.64 -8.67
N GLU A 512 -2.75 12.01 -8.94
CA GLU A 512 -3.20 13.40 -8.85
C GLU A 512 -3.05 13.96 -7.43
N GLN A 513 -3.47 13.20 -6.41
CA GLN A 513 -3.23 13.54 -5.01
C GLN A 513 -1.73 13.70 -4.71
N SER A 514 -0.90 12.72 -5.08
CA SER A 514 0.54 12.76 -4.77
C SER A 514 1.28 13.94 -5.41
N VAL A 515 0.88 14.34 -6.62
CA VAL A 515 1.46 15.49 -7.33
C VAL A 515 1.00 16.80 -6.69
N ARG A 516 -0.24 16.85 -6.18
CA ARG A 516 -0.81 18.04 -5.53
C ARG A 516 -0.22 18.26 -4.13
N THR A 517 0.02 17.22 -3.34
CA THR A 517 0.63 17.34 -1.99
C THR A 517 2.11 17.75 -2.02
N GLN A 518 2.80 17.60 -3.16
CA GLN A 518 4.22 17.96 -3.30
C GLN A 518 4.48 19.39 -3.81
N ARG A 519 3.45 20.10 -4.26
CA ARG A 519 3.52 21.53 -4.61
C ARG A 519 3.13 22.36 -3.41
#